data_AF-A0A6P1CFV0-F1
#
_entry.id   AF-A0A6P1CFV0-F1
#
_cell.length_a   1.000
_cell.length_b   1.000
_cell.length_c   1.000
_cell.angle_alpha   90.00
_cell.angle_beta   90.00
_cell.angle_gamma   90.00
#
_symmetry.space_group_name_H-M   'P 1'
#
loop_
_entity.id
_entity.type
_entity.pdbx_description
1 polymer ?
#
loop_
_entity_poly.entity_id
_entity_poly.type
_entity_poly.pdbx_seq_one_letter_code
_entity_poly.pdbx_strand_id
1 'polypeptide(L)'
;MRIDQVRDAYLWTLFRPHEEPATGYGFLSELTGWLDNLNLPGVTPSTWIIDVCLEKVDNDHLEYSHDVGGEHEWKIILAPTARHEIENLPK
;
A
#
# COMPACT_ATOMS: atom_id res chain seq x y z
N MET A 1 16.73 -9.16 23.34
CA MET A 1 15.49 -8.47 22.94
C MET A 1 15.19 -8.91 21.51
N ARG A 2 14.29 -9.89 21.33
CA ARG A 2 13.79 -10.26 20.00
C ARG A 2 12.78 -9.18 19.62
N ILE A 3 13.09 -8.38 18.62
CA ILE A 3 12.06 -7.57 17.97
C ILE A 3 11.38 -8.54 17.03
N ASP A 4 10.24 -9.08 17.45
CA ASP A 4 9.33 -9.75 16.53
C ASP A 4 8.92 -8.68 15.51
N GLN A 5 9.58 -8.66 14.35
CA GLN A 5 9.12 -7.88 13.20
C GLN A 5 7.87 -8.59 12.68
N VAL A 6 6.73 -8.29 13.31
CA VAL A 6 5.43 -8.57 12.69
C VAL A 6 5.42 -7.79 11.38
N ARG A 7 5.53 -8.50 10.27
CA ARG A 7 5.36 -7.92 8.93
C ARG A 7 3.95 -8.26 8.51
N ASP A 8 3.06 -7.29 8.67
CA ASP A 8 1.71 -7.42 8.15
C ASP A 8 1.79 -7.45 6.61
N ALA A 9 1.08 -8.40 6.02
CA ALA A 9 0.87 -8.43 4.58
C ALA A 9 -0.40 -7.63 4.25
N TYR A 10 -0.40 -7.01 3.07
CA TYR A 10 -1.48 -6.15 2.61
C TYR A 10 -1.95 -6.64 1.24
N LEU A 11 -3.25 -6.59 1.02
CA LEU A 11 -3.83 -6.58 -0.32
C LEU A 11 -3.97 -5.12 -0.73
N TRP A 12 -3.60 -4.78 -1.96
CA TRP A 12 -3.78 -3.42 -2.48
C TRP A 12 -4.46 -3.42 -3.84
N THR A 13 -5.20 -2.34 -4.09
CA THR A 13 -5.86 -2.08 -5.36
C THR A 13 -5.65 -0.63 -5.76
N LEU A 14 -5.12 -0.41 -6.96
CA LEU A 14 -5.02 0.88 -7.62
C LEU A 14 -6.20 1.04 -8.58
N PHE A 15 -6.85 2.19 -8.49
CA PHE A 15 -7.91 2.64 -9.38
C PHE A 15 -7.42 3.84 -10.17
N ARG A 16 -7.65 3.81 -11.49
CA ARG A 16 -7.47 4.93 -12.40
C ARG A 16 -8.76 5.10 -13.22
N PRO A 17 -9.19 6.33 -13.52
CA PRO A 17 -10.33 6.56 -14.39
C PRO A 17 -10.14 5.84 -15.73
N HIS A 18 -11.19 5.17 -16.21
CA HIS A 18 -11.22 4.48 -17.51
C HIS A 18 -10.24 3.31 -17.68
N GLU A 19 -9.61 2.84 -16.61
CA GLU A 19 -8.75 1.66 -16.62
C GLU A 19 -9.28 0.57 -15.70
N GLU A 20 -8.91 -0.68 -15.99
CA GLU A 20 -9.19 -1.78 -15.07
C GLU A 20 -8.37 -1.64 -13.77
N PRO A 21 -8.95 -1.92 -12.60
CA PRO A 21 -8.22 -1.86 -11.34
C PRO A 21 -7.03 -2.83 -11.33
N ALA A 22 -5.86 -2.35 -10.92
CA ALA A 22 -4.67 -3.17 -10.78
C ALA A 22 -4.50 -3.59 -9.31
N THR A 23 -4.35 -4.89 -9.06
CA THR A 23 -4.24 -5.43 -7.70
C THR A 23 -2.88 -6.08 -7.45
N GLY A 24 -2.47 -6.10 -6.19
CA GLY A 24 -1.30 -6.84 -5.74
C GLY A 24 -1.42 -7.22 -4.27
N TYR A 25 -0.52 -8.08 -3.82
CA TYR A 25 -0.50 -8.59 -2.46
C TYR A 25 0.94 -8.82 -2.00
N GLY A 26 1.21 -8.54 -0.73
CA GLY A 26 2.54 -8.73 -0.16
C GLY A 26 2.83 -7.77 0.99
N PHE A 27 4.11 -7.59 1.29
CA PHE A 27 4.56 -6.65 2.31
C PHE A 27 4.64 -5.21 1.78
N LEU A 28 4.69 -4.24 2.68
CA LEU A 28 4.82 -2.82 2.30
C LEU A 28 6.02 -2.54 1.40
N SER A 29 7.15 -3.26 1.55
CA SER A 29 8.30 -3.12 0.66
C SER A 29 8.01 -3.54 -0.79
N GLU A 30 7.18 -4.56 -0.97
CA GLU A 30 6.75 -5.03 -2.30
C GLU A 30 5.78 -4.04 -2.93
N LEU A 31 4.88 -3.48 -2.12
CA LEU A 31 4.01 -2.38 -2.54
C LEU A 31 4.81 -1.14 -2.98
N THR A 32 5.84 -0.73 -2.23
CA THR A 32 6.71 0.40 -2.62
C THR A 32 7.31 0.16 -4.00
N GLY A 33 7.94 -0.99 -4.19
CA GLY A 33 8.55 -1.33 -5.48
C GLY A 33 7.52 -1.46 -6.60
N TRP A 34 6.31 -1.92 -6.30
CA TRP A 34 5.23 -1.96 -7.29
C TRP A 34 4.82 -0.55 -7.72
N LEU A 35 4.60 0.37 -6.77
CA LEU A 35 4.27 1.77 -7.06
C LEU A 35 5.36 2.49 -7.87
N ASP A 36 6.63 2.27 -7.52
CA ASP A 36 7.78 2.84 -8.24
C ASP A 36 7.82 2.43 -9.71
N ASN A 37 7.30 1.24 -10.04
CA ASN A 37 7.27 0.73 -11.42
C ASN A 37 6.09 1.25 -12.26
N LEU A 38 5.05 1.82 -11.63
CA LEU A 38 3.83 2.23 -12.33
C LEU A 38 3.92 3.60 -12.99
N ASN A 39 4.98 4.37 -12.71
CA ASN A 39 5.18 5.73 -13.23
C ASN A 39 3.92 6.62 -13.08
N LEU A 40 3.31 6.63 -11.89
CA LEU A 40 2.07 7.37 -11.64
C LEU A 40 2.29 8.89 -11.78
N PRO A 41 1.34 9.63 -12.40
CA PRO A 41 1.43 11.08 -12.55
C PRO A 41 1.33 11.80 -11.20
N GLY A 42 1.96 12.99 -11.10
CA GLY A 42 1.97 13.81 -9.87
C GLY A 42 2.96 13.36 -8.78
N VAL A 43 4.03 12.67 -9.21
CA VAL A 43 5.02 11.91 -8.43
C VAL A 43 5.28 12.45 -7.02
N THR A 44 4.57 11.86 -6.06
CA THR A 44 5.00 11.87 -4.66
C THR A 44 5.71 10.53 -4.39
N PRO A 45 6.80 10.49 -3.59
CA PRO A 45 7.53 9.25 -3.36
C PRO A 45 6.62 8.12 -2.85
N SER A 46 6.78 6.91 -3.39
CA SER A 46 5.99 5.72 -3.00
C SER A 46 5.99 5.46 -1.50
N THR A 47 7.12 5.74 -0.83
CA THR A 47 7.22 5.64 0.63
C THR A 47 6.29 6.61 1.35
N TRP A 48 6.19 7.86 0.87
CA TRP A 48 5.31 8.86 1.46
C TRP A 48 3.83 8.50 1.25
N ILE A 49 3.47 7.95 0.10
CA ILE A 49 2.10 7.45 -0.16
C ILE A 49 1.73 6.38 0.87
N ILE A 50 2.64 5.45 1.15
CA ILE A 50 2.44 4.40 2.15
C ILE A 50 2.31 5.00 3.55
N ASP A 51 3.19 5.93 3.92
CA ASP A 51 3.12 6.61 5.22
C ASP A 51 1.76 7.29 5.42
N VAL A 52 1.24 8.00 4.40
CA VAL A 52 -0.09 8.63 4.44
C VAL A 52 -1.21 7.61 4.60
N CYS A 53 -1.15 6.48 3.89
CA CYS A 53 -2.14 5.40 4.08
C CYS A 53 -2.12 4.86 5.51
N LEU A 54 -0.94 4.74 6.12
CA LEU A 54 -0.76 4.19 7.47
C LEU A 54 -1.06 5.20 8.58
N GLU A 55 -0.87 6.50 8.36
CA GLU A 55 -1.31 7.54 9.32
C GLU A 55 -2.83 7.57 9.47
N LYS A 56 -3.57 7.15 8.45
CA LYS A 56 -5.05 7.06 8.46
C LYS A 56 -5.60 5.76 9.06
N VAL A 57 -4.75 4.92 9.68
CA VAL A 57 -5.14 3.63 10.29
C VAL A 57 -6.27 3.75 11.32
N ASP A 58 -6.46 4.90 11.94
CA ASP A 58 -7.47 5.12 12.99
C ASP A 58 -8.93 4.86 12.56
N ASN A 59 -9.22 4.64 11.27
CA ASN A 59 -10.58 4.40 10.75
C ASN A 59 -10.75 3.14 9.89
N ASP A 60 -9.86 2.14 9.97
CA ASP A 60 -9.91 0.91 9.13
C ASP A 60 -9.90 1.20 7.60
N HIS A 61 -9.46 2.39 7.20
CA HIS A 61 -9.51 2.86 5.82
C HIS A 61 -8.14 3.37 5.36
N LEU A 62 -7.31 2.44 4.90
CA LEU A 62 -5.97 2.75 4.41
C LEU A 62 -6.06 3.18 2.95
N GLU A 63 -6.27 4.47 2.70
CA GLU A 63 -6.39 5.00 1.35
C GLU A 63 -5.59 6.28 1.09
N TYR A 64 -5.14 6.39 -0.15
CA TYR A 64 -4.57 7.59 -0.73
C TYR A 64 -5.21 7.87 -2.08
N SER A 65 -5.62 9.13 -2.29
CA SER A 65 -6.18 9.61 -3.54
C SER A 65 -5.35 10.80 -4.04
N HIS A 66 -5.03 10.80 -5.32
CA HIS A 66 -4.33 11.87 -6.02
C HIS A 66 -5.28 12.58 -6.97
N ASP A 67 -5.12 13.91 -7.09
CA ASP A 67 -5.78 14.77 -8.08
C ASP A 67 -7.28 14.49 -8.27
N VAL A 68 -8.02 14.42 -7.16
CA VAL A 68 -9.44 14.04 -7.17
C VAL A 68 -10.26 15.00 -8.04
N GLY A 69 -10.89 14.47 -9.09
CA GLY A 69 -11.63 15.24 -10.09
C GLY A 69 -10.77 15.93 -11.16
N GLY A 70 -9.45 15.68 -11.16
CA GLY A 70 -8.50 16.24 -12.11
C GLY A 70 -8.09 15.29 -13.23
N GLU A 71 -7.18 15.73 -14.10
CA GLU A 71 -6.72 15.00 -15.29
C GLU A 71 -5.84 13.79 -14.95
N HIS A 72 -5.25 13.79 -13.75
CA HIS A 72 -4.32 12.76 -13.30
C HIS A 72 -4.87 11.96 -12.11
N GLU A 73 -6.19 11.92 -11.95
CA GLU A 73 -6.83 11.24 -10.82
C GLU A 73 -6.41 9.76 -10.74
N TRP A 74 -6.02 9.33 -9.53
CA TRP A 74 -5.84 7.92 -9.21
C TRP A 74 -5.96 7.69 -7.70
N LYS A 75 -6.27 6.46 -7.31
CA LYS A 75 -6.50 6.09 -5.91
C LYS A 75 -5.92 4.74 -5.60
N ILE A 76 -5.22 4.61 -4.47
CA ILE A 76 -4.80 3.32 -3.92
C ILE A 76 -5.49 3.05 -2.59
N ILE A 77 -5.97 1.82 -2.44
CA ILE A 77 -6.55 1.30 -1.20
C ILE A 77 -5.70 0.12 -0.74
N LEU A 78 -5.37 0.08 0.55
CA LEU A 78 -4.73 -1.05 1.22
C LEU A 78 -5.75 -1.71 2.14
N ALA A 79 -5.72 -3.03 2.18
CA ALA A 79 -6.45 -3.84 3.14
C ALA A 79 -5.42 -4.68 3.90
N PRO A 80 -5.29 -4.51 5.23
CA PRO A 80 -4.43 -5.38 6.02
C PRO A 80 -4.99 -6.80 5.93
N THR A 81 -4.11 -7.76 5.66
CA THR A 81 -4.48 -9.17 5.67
C THR A 81 -4.15 -9.78 7.03
N ALA A 82 -4.61 -11.01 7.26
CA ALA A 82 -4.40 -11.70 8.54
C ALA A 82 -2.92 -11.63 8.95
N ARG A 83 -2.69 -11.31 10.23
CA ARG A 83 -1.37 -11.14 10.84
C ARG A 83 -0.51 -12.38 10.56
N HIS A 84 0.51 -12.24 9.73
CA HIS A 84 1.51 -13.29 9.58
C HIS A 84 2.53 -13.12 10.71
N GLU A 85 2.30 -13.81 11.82
CA GLU A 85 3.33 -14.03 12.82
C GLU A 85 4.42 -14.90 12.18
N ILE A 86 5.56 -14.32 11.86
CA ILE A 86 6.75 -15.09 11.48
C ILE A 86 7.27 -15.73 12.76
N GLU A 87 6.75 -16.90 13.11
CA GLU A 87 7.36 -17.73 14.14
C GLU A 87 8.75 -18.15 13.67
N ASN A 88 9.78 -17.57 14.28
CA ASN A 88 11.15 -18.02 14.09
C ASN A 88 11.28 -19.46 14.64
N LEU A 89 11.13 -20.47 13.78
CA LEU A 89 11.50 -21.85 14.09
C LEU A 89 12.98 -21.88 14.52
N PRO A 90 13.31 -22.31 15.75
CA PRO A 90 14.69 -22.48 16.15
C PRO A 90 15.34 -23.59 15.31
N LYS A 91 16.57 -23.34 14.84
CA LYS A 91 17.45 -24.36 14.27
C LYS A 91 17.91 -25.35 15.32
#